data_AF-A0A962NS23-F1
#
_entry.id   AF-A0A962NS23-F1
#
_cell.length_a   1.000
_cell.length_b   1.000
_cell.length_c   1.000
_cell.angle_alpha   90.00
_cell.angle_beta   90.00
_cell.angle_gamma   90.00
#
_symmetry.space_group_name_H-M   'P 1'
#
loop_
_entity.id
_entity.type
_entity.pdbx_description
1 polymer ?
#
loop_
_entity_poly.entity_id
_entity_poly.type
_entity_poly.pdbx_seq_one_letter_code
_entity_poly.pdbx_strand_id
1 'polypeptide(L)'
;MDRNLALEVVRVTEAAALAASKLVGRGDKVAADQVAVDAMRDALNALHIQGRIVIGEGERDEAPMLYIGEEVGDGLGPKIDIALDPLEGTDITAAGGPNALAVVAMTDEGGFLNAPDVYMQKIAVGAGVDPRILDLDAPIGDVLNKLAKEKGGRVDELMVCILDRPRHADLIRDVRASGARITLIGDGDVSAVIATTEPDTGIDLYVGSGGAPEGVLAAAALQCIGGSMLGRLIFRNDDERARAEKWGISDLNKIYRTDDLAKGDNVMFAATGVTDGTMLRGVRRFAGGAKTSSIVMRSKSGTVRRVEATHDFKRKTWVKSA
;
A
#
# COMPACT_ATOMS: atom_id res chain seq x y z
N MET A 1 -2.68 13.68 -15.51
CA MET A 1 -2.08 12.47 -16.16
C MET A 1 -2.77 11.98 -17.43
N ASP A 2 -1.98 11.45 -18.37
CA ASP A 2 -2.44 10.69 -19.55
C ASP A 2 -3.15 9.38 -19.14
N ARG A 3 -4.14 8.93 -19.93
CA ARG A 3 -4.86 7.67 -19.77
C ARG A 3 -3.96 6.44 -19.96
N ASN A 4 -2.95 6.53 -20.82
CA ASN A 4 -2.07 5.39 -21.12
C ASN A 4 -1.15 5.04 -19.94
N LEU A 5 -0.81 6.01 -19.09
CA LEU A 5 0.06 5.82 -17.94
C LEU A 5 -0.50 4.78 -16.95
N ALA A 6 -1.82 4.64 -16.86
CA ALA A 6 -2.47 3.64 -16.00
C ALA A 6 -2.09 2.20 -16.40
N LEU A 7 -1.91 1.92 -17.70
CA LEU A 7 -1.50 0.58 -18.15
C LEU A 7 0.00 0.41 -18.12
N GLU A 8 0.79 1.49 -18.15
CA GLU A 8 2.24 1.39 -18.03
C GLU A 8 2.66 1.17 -16.57
N VAL A 9 1.92 1.73 -15.61
CA VAL A 9 2.23 1.57 -14.18
C VAL A 9 2.15 0.11 -13.70
N VAL A 10 1.34 -0.74 -14.34
CA VAL A 10 1.31 -2.18 -14.01
C VAL A 10 2.66 -2.83 -14.29
N ARG A 11 3.35 -2.41 -15.36
CA ARG A 11 4.63 -2.98 -15.77
C ARG A 11 5.73 -2.70 -14.74
N VAL A 12 5.61 -1.58 -14.02
CA VAL A 12 6.51 -1.19 -12.93
C VAL A 12 6.41 -2.18 -11.78
N THR A 13 5.20 -2.43 -11.27
CA THR A 13 5.00 -3.40 -10.18
C THR A 13 5.25 -4.84 -10.63
N GLU A 14 4.97 -5.19 -11.89
CA GLU A 14 5.34 -6.49 -12.44
C GLU A 14 6.86 -6.71 -12.49
N ALA A 15 7.63 -5.68 -12.86
CA ALA A 15 9.09 -5.77 -12.89
C ALA A 15 9.65 -6.05 -11.49
N ALA A 16 9.21 -5.27 -10.51
CA ALA A 16 9.59 -5.44 -9.10
C ALA A 16 9.20 -6.83 -8.57
N ALA A 17 7.94 -7.24 -8.76
CA ALA A 17 7.48 -8.54 -8.28
C ALA A 17 8.19 -9.72 -8.94
N LEU A 18 8.46 -9.65 -10.24
CA LEU A 18 9.25 -10.66 -10.96
C LEU A 18 10.68 -10.76 -10.43
N ALA A 19 11.29 -9.64 -10.05
CA ALA A 19 12.63 -9.61 -9.46
C ALA A 19 12.63 -10.22 -8.06
N ALA A 20 11.77 -9.73 -7.17
CA ALA A 20 11.61 -10.21 -5.79
C ALA A 20 11.25 -11.70 -5.73
N SER A 21 10.44 -12.19 -6.67
CA SER A 21 10.01 -13.61 -6.72
C SER A 21 11.17 -14.62 -6.78
N LYS A 22 12.36 -14.19 -7.22
CA LYS A 22 13.56 -15.05 -7.25
C LYS A 22 14.09 -15.38 -5.86
N LEU A 23 13.76 -14.54 -4.86
CA LEU A 23 14.26 -14.58 -3.50
C LEU A 23 13.20 -15.01 -2.48
N VAL A 24 11.98 -15.33 -2.94
CA VAL A 24 10.92 -15.92 -2.11
C VAL A 24 11.43 -17.18 -1.41
N GLY A 25 11.33 -17.21 -0.08
CA GLY A 25 11.73 -18.34 0.77
C GLY A 25 13.24 -18.54 0.91
N ARG A 26 14.06 -17.56 0.52
CA ARG A 26 15.53 -17.65 0.61
C ARG A 26 16.15 -17.09 1.89
N GLY A 27 15.33 -16.53 2.79
CA GLY A 27 15.79 -16.01 4.08
C GLY A 27 16.60 -14.72 4.00
N ASP A 28 16.65 -14.06 2.84
CA ASP A 28 17.41 -12.82 2.62
C ASP A 28 16.47 -11.68 2.20
N LYS A 29 15.97 -10.95 3.20
CA LYS A 29 15.01 -9.87 2.99
C LYS A 29 15.64 -8.64 2.34
N VAL A 30 16.90 -8.35 2.66
CA VAL A 30 17.62 -7.18 2.14
C VAL A 30 17.89 -7.39 0.65
N ALA A 31 18.32 -8.58 0.24
CA ALA A 31 18.48 -8.88 -1.17
C ALA A 31 17.13 -8.89 -1.92
N ALA A 32 16.06 -9.41 -1.29
CA ALA A 32 14.72 -9.44 -1.89
C ALA A 32 14.21 -8.04 -2.19
N ASP A 33 14.41 -7.14 -1.25
CA ASP A 33 14.03 -5.74 -1.35
C ASP A 33 14.86 -5.00 -2.39
N GLN A 34 16.19 -5.13 -2.33
CA GLN A 34 17.11 -4.47 -3.26
C GLN A 34 16.80 -4.80 -4.73
N VAL A 35 16.53 -6.07 -5.06
CA VAL A 35 16.21 -6.43 -6.45
C VAL A 35 14.85 -5.89 -6.90
N ALA A 36 13.93 -5.67 -5.96
CA ALA A 36 12.63 -5.05 -6.24
C ALA A 36 12.78 -3.55 -6.50
N VAL A 37 13.54 -2.86 -5.65
CA VAL A 37 13.93 -1.44 -5.79
C VAL A 37 14.57 -1.19 -7.16
N ASP A 38 15.60 -1.97 -7.51
CA ASP A 38 16.34 -1.85 -8.77
C ASP A 38 15.39 -1.97 -9.97
N ALA A 39 14.58 -3.03 -9.98
CA ALA A 39 13.67 -3.32 -11.08
C ALA A 39 12.53 -2.31 -11.20
N MET A 40 12.01 -1.82 -10.06
CA MET A 40 10.99 -0.79 -10.03
C MET A 40 11.54 0.53 -10.59
N ARG A 41 12.73 0.94 -10.15
CA ARG A 41 13.39 2.17 -10.59
C ARG A 41 13.71 2.15 -12.09
N ASP A 42 14.26 1.05 -12.59
CA ASP A 42 14.54 0.88 -14.02
C ASP A 42 13.24 0.98 -14.85
N ALA A 43 12.15 0.37 -14.36
CA ALA A 43 10.86 0.44 -15.04
C ALA A 43 10.23 1.84 -15.00
N LEU A 44 10.37 2.56 -13.88
CA LEU A 44 9.92 3.95 -13.74
C LEU A 44 10.67 4.88 -14.71
N ASN A 45 11.99 4.72 -14.83
CA ASN A 45 12.82 5.53 -15.72
C ASN A 45 12.55 5.31 -17.22
N ALA A 46 11.78 4.29 -17.58
CA ALA A 46 11.31 4.07 -18.94
C ALA A 46 9.97 4.77 -19.25
N LEU A 47 9.32 5.38 -18.27
CA LEU A 47 8.03 6.07 -18.44
C LEU A 47 8.22 7.51 -18.93
N HIS A 48 7.25 7.96 -19.73
CA HIS A 48 7.20 9.34 -20.24
C HIS A 48 6.58 10.30 -19.22
N ILE A 49 7.29 10.53 -18.12
CA ILE A 49 6.88 11.39 -17.01
C ILE A 49 8.04 12.23 -16.46
N GLN A 50 7.69 13.35 -15.83
CA GLN A 50 8.52 14.06 -14.85
C GLN A 50 8.08 13.61 -13.46
N GLY A 51 8.53 12.41 -13.05
CA GLY A 51 8.10 11.78 -11.81
C GLY A 51 8.97 12.20 -10.63
N ARG A 52 8.37 12.48 -9.49
CA ARG A 52 9.06 12.77 -8.23
C ARG A 52 8.60 11.78 -7.16
N ILE A 53 9.54 11.12 -6.51
CA ILE A 53 9.26 10.24 -5.38
C ILE A 53 8.86 11.10 -4.17
N VAL A 54 7.64 10.92 -3.69
CA VAL A 54 7.11 11.56 -2.46
C VAL A 54 7.13 10.59 -1.29
N ILE A 55 6.92 9.30 -1.57
CA ILE A 55 7.07 8.21 -0.62
C ILE A 55 7.88 7.13 -1.32
N GLY A 56 8.95 6.70 -0.66
CA GLY A 56 9.81 5.63 -1.14
C GLY A 56 10.63 5.02 -0.01
N GLU A 57 11.83 4.52 -0.32
CA GLU A 57 12.66 3.70 0.58
C GLU A 57 13.21 4.43 1.81
N GLY A 58 13.15 5.75 1.83
CA GLY A 58 13.63 6.58 2.93
C GLY A 58 14.15 7.94 2.48
N GLU A 59 14.79 8.65 3.40
CA GLU A 59 15.48 9.90 3.10
C GLU A 59 16.73 9.63 2.24
N ARG A 60 17.23 10.64 1.53
CA ARG A 60 18.32 10.50 0.55
C ARG A 60 19.63 9.97 1.14
N ASP A 61 19.88 10.25 2.42
CA ASP A 61 21.05 9.77 3.16
C ASP A 61 20.92 8.32 3.65
N GLU A 62 19.68 7.81 3.72
CA GLU A 62 19.36 6.48 4.22
C GLU A 62 19.10 5.48 3.07
N ALA A 63 18.59 5.96 1.93
CA ALA A 63 18.25 5.15 0.76
C ALA A 63 19.04 5.57 -0.50
N PRO A 64 19.82 4.67 -1.13
CA PRO A 64 20.60 5.01 -2.32
C PRO A 64 19.74 5.16 -3.60
N MET A 65 18.53 4.62 -3.59
CA MET A 65 17.58 4.59 -4.71
C MET A 65 16.15 4.68 -4.19
N LEU A 66 15.28 5.23 -5.02
CA LEU A 66 13.88 5.53 -4.72
C LEU A 66 13.70 6.30 -3.42
N TYR A 67 14.63 7.21 -3.12
CA TYR A 67 14.58 8.07 -1.95
C TYR A 67 13.58 9.21 -2.13
N ILE A 68 13.09 9.78 -1.02
CA ILE A 68 12.17 10.91 -1.03
C ILE A 68 12.80 12.12 -1.74
N GLY A 69 12.14 12.59 -2.81
CA GLY A 69 12.60 13.66 -3.67
C GLY A 69 13.47 13.22 -4.86
N GLU A 70 13.65 11.91 -5.09
CA GLU A 70 14.27 11.44 -6.32
C GLU A 70 13.38 11.74 -7.54
N GLU A 71 14.01 12.19 -8.63
CA GLU A 71 13.36 12.38 -9.93
C GLU A 71 13.51 11.10 -10.77
N VAL A 72 12.41 10.61 -11.34
CA VAL A 72 12.33 9.40 -12.14
C VAL A 72 11.49 9.62 -13.42
N GLY A 73 11.68 8.74 -14.40
CA GLY A 73 11.10 8.88 -15.75
C GLY A 73 12.10 9.47 -16.74
N ASP A 74 11.68 9.60 -18.00
CA ASP A 74 12.52 10.19 -19.05
C ASP A 74 12.66 11.72 -18.96
N GLY A 75 11.99 12.34 -17.99
CA GLY A 75 12.00 13.79 -17.76
C GLY A 75 11.12 14.57 -18.74
N LEU A 76 10.36 13.87 -19.58
CA LEU A 76 9.42 14.43 -20.53
C LEU A 76 7.99 14.07 -20.07
N GLY A 77 6.97 14.81 -20.52
CA GLY A 77 5.58 14.53 -20.12
C GLY A 77 5.14 15.22 -18.81
N PRO A 78 4.06 14.76 -18.16
CA PRO A 78 3.45 15.45 -17.02
C PRO A 78 4.28 15.33 -15.73
N LYS A 79 4.14 16.31 -14.83
CA LYS A 79 4.68 16.25 -13.47
C LYS A 79 3.83 15.37 -12.56
N ILE A 80 4.43 14.33 -11.99
CA ILE A 80 3.75 13.27 -11.24
C ILE A 80 4.41 13.10 -9.88
N ASP A 81 3.62 13.12 -8.81
CA ASP A 81 4.07 12.62 -7.51
C ASP A 81 3.85 11.10 -7.44
N ILE A 82 4.85 10.39 -6.94
CA ILE A 82 4.86 8.92 -6.86
C ILE A 82 5.03 8.51 -5.41
N ALA A 83 4.15 7.62 -4.96
CA ALA A 83 4.31 6.86 -3.72
C ALA A 83 4.55 5.41 -4.08
N LEU A 84 5.52 4.75 -3.46
CA LEU A 84 5.86 3.38 -3.80
C LEU A 84 6.28 2.57 -2.58
N ASP A 85 6.11 1.26 -2.71
CA ASP A 85 6.69 0.24 -1.85
C ASP A 85 7.12 -0.91 -2.79
N PRO A 86 8.41 -0.97 -3.18
CA PRO A 86 8.92 -1.95 -4.12
C PRO A 86 8.68 -3.39 -3.67
N LEU A 87 8.76 -3.63 -2.36
CA LEU A 87 8.51 -4.92 -1.75
C LEU A 87 7.83 -4.79 -0.38
N GLU A 88 6.51 -4.71 -0.42
CA GLU A 88 5.70 -4.81 0.79
C GLU A 88 5.83 -6.24 1.35
N GLY A 89 6.23 -6.32 2.63
CA GLY A 89 6.51 -7.59 3.29
C GLY A 89 7.83 -8.23 2.87
N THR A 90 8.95 -7.53 3.09
CA THR A 90 10.30 -8.10 2.86
C THR A 90 10.55 -9.35 3.71
N ASP A 91 10.14 -9.34 4.99
CA ASP A 91 10.18 -10.50 5.88
C ASP A 91 9.26 -11.63 5.39
N ILE A 92 8.06 -11.29 4.88
CA ILE A 92 7.14 -12.26 4.25
C ILE A 92 7.82 -12.93 3.06
N THR A 93 8.43 -12.14 2.17
CA THR A 93 9.11 -12.64 0.97
C THR A 93 10.26 -13.55 1.36
N ALA A 94 11.12 -13.12 2.28
CA ALA A 94 12.25 -13.92 2.75
C ALA A 94 11.82 -15.26 3.35
N ALA A 95 10.70 -15.28 4.10
CA ALA A 95 10.13 -16.50 4.68
C ALA A 95 9.29 -17.34 3.72
N GLY A 96 8.92 -16.80 2.54
CA GLY A 96 7.95 -17.43 1.65
C GLY A 96 6.52 -17.43 2.20
N GLY A 97 6.21 -16.48 3.07
CA GLY A 97 4.87 -16.28 3.62
C GLY A 97 3.88 -15.70 2.61
N PRO A 98 2.58 -15.61 2.96
CA PRO A 98 1.56 -15.05 2.08
C PRO A 98 1.50 -13.52 2.12
N ASN A 99 0.89 -12.93 1.09
CA ASN A 99 0.53 -11.51 0.95
C ASN A 99 1.62 -10.49 0.60
N ALA A 100 2.87 -10.88 0.32
CA ALA A 100 3.87 -9.90 -0.16
C ALA A 100 3.50 -9.33 -1.54
N LEU A 101 3.63 -8.00 -1.69
CA LEU A 101 3.25 -7.24 -2.89
C LEU A 101 4.38 -6.32 -3.36
N ALA A 102 4.34 -5.93 -4.63
CA ALA A 102 5.01 -4.72 -5.11
C ALA A 102 3.95 -3.67 -5.44
N VAL A 103 4.11 -2.44 -4.96
CA VAL A 103 3.04 -1.41 -4.99
C VAL A 103 3.57 -0.07 -5.49
N VAL A 104 2.76 0.61 -6.30
CA VAL A 104 2.98 2.00 -6.72
C VAL A 104 1.66 2.74 -6.77
N ALA A 105 1.67 4.00 -6.36
CA ALA A 105 0.62 4.97 -6.59
C ALA A 105 1.17 6.24 -7.25
N MET A 106 0.40 6.85 -8.13
CA MET A 106 0.75 8.06 -8.87
C MET A 106 -0.38 9.07 -8.80
N THR A 107 -0.04 10.35 -8.63
CA THR A 107 -0.98 11.48 -8.62
C THR A 107 -0.36 12.70 -9.29
N ASP A 108 -1.17 13.69 -9.64
CA ASP A 108 -0.62 15.00 -10.07
C ASP A 108 0.15 15.64 -8.89
N GLU A 109 1.16 16.49 -9.18
CA GLU A 109 2.04 17.15 -8.20
C GLU A 109 1.25 17.76 -7.00
N GLY A 110 1.67 17.46 -5.77
CA GLY A 110 1.02 17.87 -4.53
C GLY A 110 -0.23 17.07 -4.17
N GLY A 111 -0.45 15.91 -4.79
CA GLY A 111 -1.62 15.06 -4.57
C GLY A 111 -1.50 14.09 -3.39
N PHE A 112 -0.30 13.81 -2.90
CA PHE A 112 -0.07 12.97 -1.72
C PHE A 112 0.35 13.80 -0.51
N LEU A 113 0.04 13.30 0.69
CA LEU A 113 0.73 13.73 1.89
C LEU A 113 2.21 13.32 1.78
N ASN A 114 3.12 14.28 1.94
CA ASN A 114 4.54 13.99 2.15
C ASN A 114 4.71 13.42 3.56
N ALA A 115 4.40 12.13 3.74
CA ALA A 115 4.44 11.48 5.04
C ALA A 115 5.90 11.20 5.45
N PRO A 116 6.35 11.66 6.62
CA PRO A 116 7.67 11.29 7.13
C PRO A 116 7.69 9.79 7.47
N ASP A 117 8.89 9.20 7.51
CA ASP A 117 9.08 7.83 8.00
C ASP A 117 8.85 7.75 9.52
N VAL A 118 7.57 7.58 9.88
CA VAL A 118 7.03 7.47 11.23
C VAL A 118 5.86 6.48 11.22
N TYR A 119 5.39 6.08 12.41
CA TYR A 119 4.17 5.28 12.51
C TYR A 119 2.91 6.12 12.26
N MET A 120 1.83 5.48 11.84
CA MET A 120 0.49 6.06 11.71
C MET A 120 -0.54 5.11 12.33
N GLN A 121 -1.40 5.63 13.20
CA GLN A 121 -2.65 4.97 13.57
C GLN A 121 -3.62 5.03 12.39
N LYS A 122 -4.22 3.92 12.04
CA LYS A 122 -5.06 3.75 10.85
C LYS A 122 -6.36 3.07 11.27
N ILE A 123 -7.48 3.57 10.75
CA ILE A 123 -8.76 2.85 10.77
C ILE A 123 -9.41 3.01 9.38
N ALA A 124 -9.83 1.91 8.76
CA ALA A 124 -10.31 1.91 7.39
C ALA A 124 -11.47 0.96 7.16
N VAL A 125 -12.41 1.37 6.31
CA VAL A 125 -13.58 0.61 5.84
C VAL A 125 -13.73 0.68 4.33
N GLY A 126 -14.40 -0.32 3.77
CA GLY A 126 -14.69 -0.39 2.35
C GLY A 126 -15.75 0.58 1.84
N ALA A 127 -15.98 0.54 0.53
CA ALA A 127 -17.01 1.33 -0.13
C ALA A 127 -18.42 1.06 0.43
N GLY A 128 -19.28 2.07 0.39
CA GLY A 128 -20.68 1.95 0.83
C GLY A 128 -20.89 2.08 2.35
N VAL A 129 -19.84 2.35 3.12
CA VAL A 129 -19.90 2.65 4.56
C VAL A 129 -19.72 4.16 4.77
N ASP A 130 -20.53 4.77 5.61
CA ASP A 130 -20.49 6.18 5.97
C ASP A 130 -19.19 6.49 6.71
N PRO A 131 -18.32 7.35 6.18
CA PRO A 131 -17.03 7.64 6.80
C PRO A 131 -17.15 8.27 8.19
N ARG A 132 -18.33 8.77 8.59
CA ARG A 132 -18.58 9.35 9.92
C ARG A 132 -18.62 8.31 11.03
N ILE A 133 -18.68 7.02 10.72
CA ILE A 133 -18.58 5.98 11.75
C ILE A 133 -17.15 5.83 12.28
N LEU A 134 -16.15 6.22 11.48
CA LEU A 134 -14.75 6.11 11.82
C LEU A 134 -14.38 7.17 12.86
N ASP A 135 -13.70 6.73 13.90
CA ASP A 135 -13.21 7.59 14.97
C ASP A 135 -11.97 6.90 15.59
N LEU A 136 -10.84 7.61 15.60
CA LEU A 136 -9.59 7.10 16.17
C LEU A 136 -9.52 7.26 17.70
N ASP A 137 -10.33 8.15 18.28
CA ASP A 137 -10.34 8.45 19.71
C ASP A 137 -11.46 7.72 20.46
N ALA A 138 -12.46 7.19 19.74
CA ALA A 138 -13.52 6.40 20.33
C ALA A 138 -13.04 5.00 20.75
N PRO A 139 -13.63 4.40 21.81
CA PRO A 139 -13.50 2.98 22.07
C PRO A 139 -13.86 2.15 20.83
N ILE A 140 -13.04 1.16 20.49
CA ILE A 140 -13.23 0.37 19.26
C ILE A 140 -14.60 -0.32 19.20
N GLY A 141 -15.16 -0.72 20.35
CA GLY A 141 -16.51 -1.28 20.43
C GLY A 141 -17.60 -0.35 19.92
N ASP A 142 -17.45 0.98 20.10
CA ASP A 142 -18.42 1.96 19.60
C ASP A 142 -18.37 2.05 18.07
N VAL A 143 -17.18 2.00 17.48
CA VAL A 143 -17.02 1.98 16.02
C VAL A 143 -17.59 0.69 15.43
N LEU A 144 -17.33 -0.46 16.07
CA LEU A 144 -17.86 -1.75 15.63
C LEU A 144 -19.40 -1.82 15.72
N ASN A 145 -19.99 -1.25 16.78
CA ASN A 145 -21.45 -1.15 16.90
C ASN A 145 -22.06 -0.28 15.79
N LYS A 146 -21.43 0.85 15.46
CA LYS A 146 -21.86 1.71 14.34
C LYS A 146 -21.75 0.96 13.01
N LEU A 147 -20.63 0.28 12.76
CA LEU A 147 -20.39 -0.49 11.54
C LEU A 147 -21.39 -1.64 11.38
N ALA A 148 -21.63 -2.42 12.44
CA ALA A 148 -22.60 -3.52 12.42
C ALA A 148 -24.01 -3.01 12.10
N LYS A 149 -24.43 -1.92 12.76
CA LYS A 149 -25.73 -1.28 12.51
C LYS A 149 -25.87 -0.81 11.07
N GLU A 150 -24.83 -0.20 10.53
CA GLU A 150 -24.83 0.28 9.14
C GLU A 150 -24.89 -0.87 8.13
N LYS A 151 -24.20 -1.98 8.40
CA LYS A 151 -24.28 -3.21 7.61
C LYS A 151 -25.56 -4.01 7.84
N GLY A 152 -26.44 -3.58 8.75
CA GLY A 152 -27.68 -4.28 9.11
C GLY A 152 -27.46 -5.62 9.83
N GLY A 153 -26.29 -5.81 10.43
CA GLY A 153 -25.86 -7.05 11.08
C GLY A 153 -25.50 -6.89 12.55
N ARG A 154 -24.78 -7.88 13.08
CA ARG A 154 -24.30 -7.90 14.47
C ARG A 154 -22.77 -7.75 14.53
N VAL A 155 -22.26 -7.34 15.69
CA VAL A 155 -20.82 -7.19 15.89
C VAL A 155 -20.07 -8.51 15.74
N ASP A 156 -20.67 -9.65 16.13
CA ASP A 156 -20.08 -10.99 16.00
C ASP A 156 -19.97 -11.50 14.54
N GLU A 157 -20.64 -10.83 13.61
CA GLU A 157 -20.54 -11.10 12.17
C GLU A 157 -19.37 -10.33 11.55
N LEU A 158 -18.87 -9.26 12.19
CA LEU A 158 -17.76 -8.46 11.68
C LEU A 158 -16.41 -9.18 11.82
N MET A 159 -15.54 -8.98 10.84
CA MET A 159 -14.14 -9.37 10.84
C MET A 159 -13.24 -8.14 10.82
N VAL A 160 -12.40 -8.02 11.84
CA VAL A 160 -11.42 -6.94 11.97
C VAL A 160 -10.03 -7.45 11.61
N CYS A 161 -9.32 -6.77 10.71
CA CYS A 161 -7.93 -7.06 10.40
C CYS A 161 -6.98 -6.17 11.20
N ILE A 162 -5.98 -6.77 11.85
CA ILE A 162 -5.01 -6.09 12.72
C ILE A 162 -3.63 -6.73 12.52
N LEU A 163 -2.56 -5.92 12.48
CA LEU A 163 -1.20 -6.43 12.55
C LEU A 163 -0.92 -7.11 13.91
N ASP A 164 -0.37 -8.32 13.89
CA ASP A 164 0.04 -9.02 15.11
C ASP A 164 1.33 -8.42 15.68
N ARG A 165 1.17 -7.48 16.60
CA ARG A 165 2.26 -6.74 17.23
C ARG A 165 1.96 -6.53 18.71
N PRO A 166 2.98 -6.54 19.59
CA PRO A 166 2.77 -6.26 21.02
C PRO A 166 2.03 -4.93 21.28
N ARG A 167 2.30 -3.91 20.46
CA ARG A 167 1.63 -2.59 20.54
C ARG A 167 0.12 -2.62 20.27
N HIS A 168 -0.43 -3.72 19.73
CA HIS A 168 -1.86 -3.90 19.48
C HIS A 168 -2.54 -4.82 20.51
N ALA A 169 -1.86 -5.25 21.57
CA ALA A 169 -2.42 -6.19 22.54
C ALA A 169 -3.74 -5.69 23.18
N ASP A 170 -3.79 -4.41 23.57
CA ASP A 170 -5.00 -3.79 24.13
C ASP A 170 -6.13 -3.70 23.08
N LEU A 171 -5.81 -3.22 21.87
CA LEU A 171 -6.75 -3.15 20.76
C LEU A 171 -7.36 -4.52 20.43
N ILE A 172 -6.52 -5.57 20.36
CA ILE A 172 -6.95 -6.95 20.10
C ILE A 172 -7.87 -7.45 21.22
N ARG A 173 -7.54 -7.18 22.48
CA ARG A 173 -8.39 -7.52 23.62
C ARG A 173 -9.75 -6.81 23.49
N ASP A 174 -9.76 -5.52 23.20
CA ASP A 174 -10.98 -4.71 23.19
C ASP A 174 -11.91 -5.06 22.01
N VAL A 175 -11.34 -5.40 20.85
CA VAL A 175 -12.10 -5.95 19.70
C VAL A 175 -12.73 -7.30 20.07
N ARG A 176 -11.97 -8.22 20.69
CA ARG A 176 -12.51 -9.51 21.16
C ARG A 176 -13.61 -9.33 22.21
N ALA A 177 -13.42 -8.40 23.15
CA ALA A 177 -14.41 -8.10 24.19
C ALA A 177 -15.71 -7.52 23.61
N SER A 178 -15.61 -6.83 22.47
CA SER A 178 -16.77 -6.31 21.73
C SER A 178 -17.56 -7.41 21.00
N GLY A 179 -16.98 -8.60 20.84
CA GLY A 179 -17.61 -9.76 20.20
C GLY A 179 -17.24 -9.96 18.73
N ALA A 180 -16.50 -9.03 18.11
CA ALA A 180 -16.09 -9.14 16.71
C ALA A 180 -14.99 -10.20 16.53
N ARG A 181 -14.92 -10.77 15.32
CA ARG A 181 -13.86 -11.69 14.91
C ARG A 181 -12.62 -10.91 14.50
N ILE A 182 -11.45 -11.52 14.63
CA ILE A 182 -10.17 -10.90 14.25
C ILE A 182 -9.40 -11.81 13.31
N THR A 183 -8.89 -11.24 12.22
CA THR A 183 -7.80 -11.82 11.43
C THR A 183 -6.50 -11.08 11.75
N LEU A 184 -5.50 -11.81 12.24
CA LEU A 184 -4.19 -11.28 12.59
C LEU A 184 -3.23 -11.49 11.43
N ILE A 185 -2.53 -10.44 11.02
CA ILE A 185 -1.52 -10.50 9.95
C ILE A 185 -0.13 -10.17 10.46
N GLY A 186 0.87 -10.90 9.96
CA GLY A 186 2.25 -10.71 10.37
C GLY A 186 2.90 -9.47 9.77
N ASP A 187 2.49 -9.05 8.57
CA ASP A 187 2.93 -7.81 7.93
C ASP A 187 1.90 -7.41 6.86
N GLY A 188 2.11 -6.24 6.26
CA GLY A 188 1.44 -5.85 5.03
C GLY A 188 0.06 -5.22 5.21
N ASP A 189 0.03 -4.01 5.79
CA ASP A 189 -1.23 -3.33 6.07
C ASP A 189 -1.82 -2.54 4.89
N VAL A 190 -1.08 -2.35 3.80
CA VAL A 190 -1.64 -1.84 2.53
C VAL A 190 -2.66 -2.84 2.00
N SER A 191 -2.26 -4.12 1.89
CA SER A 191 -3.14 -5.18 1.40
C SER A 191 -4.37 -5.39 2.31
N ALA A 192 -4.18 -5.24 3.63
CA ALA A 192 -5.25 -5.36 4.61
C ALA A 192 -6.30 -4.26 4.51
N VAL A 193 -5.87 -3.00 4.30
CA VAL A 193 -6.81 -1.89 4.08
C VAL A 193 -7.57 -2.08 2.78
N ILE A 194 -6.90 -2.46 1.69
CA ILE A 194 -7.57 -2.71 0.40
C ILE A 194 -8.59 -3.85 0.53
N ALA A 195 -8.27 -4.91 1.28
CA ALA A 195 -9.18 -6.03 1.48
C ALA A 195 -10.54 -5.61 2.08
N THR A 196 -10.61 -4.53 2.87
CA THR A 196 -11.89 -4.00 3.40
C THR A 196 -12.90 -3.63 2.31
N THR A 197 -12.43 -3.41 1.08
CA THR A 197 -13.25 -3.00 -0.07
C THR A 197 -13.76 -4.17 -0.90
N GLU A 198 -13.29 -5.39 -0.62
CA GLU A 198 -13.63 -6.59 -1.39
C GLU A 198 -14.45 -7.57 -0.53
N PRO A 199 -15.76 -7.73 -0.81
CA PRO A 199 -16.65 -8.57 0.00
C PRO A 199 -16.16 -10.01 0.19
N ASP A 200 -15.53 -10.59 -0.84
CA ASP A 200 -15.05 -11.98 -0.83
C ASP A 200 -13.87 -12.20 0.12
N THR A 201 -13.18 -11.15 0.56
CA THR A 201 -12.13 -11.27 1.59
C THR A 201 -12.70 -11.50 2.98
N GLY A 202 -13.97 -11.13 3.17
CA GLY A 202 -14.65 -11.18 4.46
C GLY A 202 -14.07 -10.23 5.51
N ILE A 203 -13.23 -9.25 5.14
CA ILE A 203 -12.69 -8.25 6.06
C ILE A 203 -13.57 -7.00 6.04
N ASP A 204 -14.08 -6.59 7.22
CA ASP A 204 -15.02 -5.48 7.33
C ASP A 204 -14.36 -4.16 7.75
N LEU A 205 -13.28 -4.25 8.52
CA LEU A 205 -12.56 -3.13 9.12
C LEU A 205 -11.07 -3.46 9.23
N TYR A 206 -10.20 -2.52 8.88
CA TYR A 206 -8.81 -2.53 9.33
C TYR A 206 -8.64 -1.51 10.46
N VAL A 207 -7.92 -1.87 11.53
CA VAL A 207 -7.56 -0.94 12.60
C VAL A 207 -6.23 -1.32 13.25
N GLY A 208 -5.38 -0.32 13.50
CA GLY A 208 -4.09 -0.53 14.16
C GLY A 208 -3.10 0.58 13.87
N SER A 209 -1.81 0.27 14.01
CA SER A 209 -0.70 1.16 13.70
C SER A 209 0.40 0.46 12.89
N GLY A 210 0.80 1.09 11.80
CA GLY A 210 1.83 0.66 10.84
C GLY A 210 2.58 1.89 10.29
N GLY A 211 3.41 1.75 9.26
CA GLY A 211 4.12 2.90 8.72
C GLY A 211 3.19 3.93 8.07
N ALA A 212 3.52 5.22 8.21
CA ALA A 212 2.80 6.32 7.59
C ALA A 212 2.87 6.31 6.04
N PRO A 213 4.02 6.00 5.40
CA PRO A 213 4.13 5.76 3.96
C PRO A 213 3.04 4.83 3.39
N GLU A 214 2.87 3.67 4.01
CA GLU A 214 1.89 2.64 3.65
C GLU A 214 0.46 3.12 3.87
N GLY A 215 0.25 4.01 4.85
CA GLY A 215 -1.04 4.68 5.05
C GLY A 215 -1.46 5.54 3.85
N VAL A 216 -0.52 6.22 3.20
CA VAL A 216 -0.78 7.01 1.99
C VAL A 216 -1.02 6.11 0.77
N LEU A 217 -0.24 5.03 0.62
CA LEU A 217 -0.49 4.01 -0.42
C LEU A 217 -1.88 3.39 -0.28
N ALA A 218 -2.27 3.04 0.93
CA ALA A 218 -3.59 2.51 1.23
C ALA A 218 -4.69 3.54 0.92
N ALA A 219 -4.52 4.81 1.31
CA ALA A 219 -5.45 5.88 0.97
C ALA A 219 -5.58 6.06 -0.55
N ALA A 220 -4.47 6.00 -1.29
CA ALA A 220 -4.47 6.10 -2.75
C ALA A 220 -5.26 4.95 -3.40
N ALA A 221 -5.18 3.74 -2.85
CA ALA A 221 -6.01 2.63 -3.30
C ALA A 221 -7.50 2.86 -3.00
N LEU A 222 -7.85 3.30 -1.78
CA LEU A 222 -9.23 3.62 -1.39
C LEU A 222 -9.83 4.75 -2.25
N GLN A 223 -9.04 5.75 -2.65
CA GLN A 223 -9.48 6.78 -3.61
C GLN A 223 -9.87 6.19 -4.97
N CYS A 224 -9.28 5.07 -5.36
CA CYS A 224 -9.55 4.45 -6.65
C CYS A 224 -10.77 3.51 -6.64
N ILE A 225 -10.99 2.79 -5.54
CA ILE A 225 -12.00 1.71 -5.45
C ILE A 225 -13.19 2.04 -4.55
N GLY A 226 -13.11 3.16 -3.84
CA GLY A 226 -14.09 3.55 -2.84
C GLY A 226 -13.76 2.94 -1.48
N GLY A 227 -14.12 3.67 -0.43
CA GLY A 227 -13.79 3.36 0.94
C GLY A 227 -13.33 4.61 1.67
N SER A 228 -13.03 4.47 2.95
CA SER A 228 -12.62 5.60 3.76
C SER A 228 -11.69 5.17 4.87
N MET A 229 -10.75 6.04 5.19
CA MET A 229 -9.86 5.84 6.32
C MET A 229 -9.60 7.13 7.08
N LEU A 230 -9.22 6.96 8.35
CA LEU A 230 -8.58 8.00 9.14
C LEU A 230 -7.15 7.56 9.47
N GLY A 231 -6.24 8.52 9.44
CA GLY A 231 -4.84 8.38 9.81
C GLY A 231 -4.45 9.39 10.89
N ARG A 232 -3.62 9.00 11.86
CA ARG A 232 -2.93 9.94 12.77
C ARG A 232 -1.47 9.55 12.88
N LEU A 233 -0.57 10.49 12.58
CA LEU A 233 0.88 10.27 12.71
C LEU A 233 1.27 10.07 14.18
N ILE A 234 2.22 9.17 14.43
CA ILE A 234 2.76 8.85 15.75
C ILE A 234 4.26 9.16 15.74
N PHE A 235 4.64 10.16 16.52
CA PHE A 235 6.03 10.59 16.68
C PHE A 235 6.62 10.04 17.99
N ARG A 236 7.72 9.30 17.90
CA ARG A 236 8.38 8.61 19.02
C ARG A 236 9.40 9.49 19.75
N ASN A 237 9.94 10.50 19.08
CA ASN A 237 11.01 11.36 19.58
C ASN A 237 10.98 12.73 18.89
N ASP A 238 11.81 13.66 19.37
CA ASP A 238 11.86 15.03 18.85
C ASP A 238 12.46 15.11 17.44
N ASP A 239 13.31 14.16 17.04
CA ASP A 239 13.85 14.08 15.68
C ASP A 239 12.75 13.80 14.65
N GLU A 240 11.84 12.87 14.94
CA GLU A 240 10.66 12.58 14.13
C GLU A 240 9.71 13.78 14.04
N ARG A 241 9.54 14.53 15.14
CA ARG A 241 8.73 15.77 15.16
C ARG A 241 9.37 16.84 14.28
N ALA A 242 10.69 17.02 14.38
CA ALA A 242 11.43 17.98 13.55
C ALA A 242 11.40 17.60 12.06
N ARG A 243 11.41 16.31 11.71
CA ARG A 243 11.19 15.85 10.33
C ARG A 243 9.79 16.21 9.81
N ALA A 244 8.76 16.09 10.64
CA ALA A 244 7.39 16.45 10.27
C ALA A 244 7.26 17.93 9.89
N GLU A 245 7.92 18.83 10.65
CA GLU A 245 7.92 20.27 10.37
C GLU A 245 8.54 20.60 8.99
N LYS A 246 9.62 19.91 8.61
CA LYS A 246 10.26 20.07 7.28
C LYS A 246 9.30 19.77 6.13
N TRP A 247 8.36 18.85 6.36
CA TRP A 247 7.32 18.46 5.40
C TRP A 247 6.03 19.26 5.54
N GLY A 248 6.03 20.34 6.34
CA GLY A 248 4.90 21.25 6.49
C GLY A 248 3.81 20.75 7.45
N ILE A 249 4.11 19.75 8.27
CA ILE A 249 3.18 19.22 9.28
C ILE A 249 3.37 20.01 10.58
N SER A 250 2.43 20.92 10.86
CA SER A 250 2.46 21.76 12.07
C SER A 250 1.56 21.23 13.19
N ASP A 251 0.43 20.61 12.86
CA ASP A 251 -0.44 19.94 13.83
C ASP A 251 -0.09 18.46 13.92
N LEU A 252 0.73 18.11 14.92
CA LEU A 252 1.20 16.75 15.16
C LEU A 252 0.10 15.79 15.65
N ASN A 253 -1.08 16.31 16.01
CA ASN A 253 -2.23 15.52 16.44
C ASN A 253 -3.34 15.46 15.39
N LYS A 254 -3.11 16.04 14.20
CA LYS A 254 -4.09 16.08 13.12
C LYS A 254 -4.57 14.68 12.79
N ILE A 255 -5.90 14.53 12.71
CA ILE A 255 -6.53 13.38 12.08
C ILE A 255 -6.65 13.67 10.59
N TYR A 256 -5.98 12.86 9.78
CA TYR A 256 -6.01 12.90 8.33
C TYR A 256 -7.15 12.02 7.83
N ARG A 257 -7.98 12.53 6.94
CA ARG A 257 -8.97 11.75 6.19
C ARG A 257 -8.31 11.16 4.94
N THR A 258 -8.99 10.26 4.25
CA THR A 258 -8.53 9.71 2.96
C THR A 258 -8.05 10.80 2.00
N ASP A 259 -8.81 11.89 1.86
CA ASP A 259 -8.49 13.02 0.98
C ASP A 259 -7.29 13.86 1.44
N ASP A 260 -6.98 13.87 2.75
CA ASP A 260 -5.77 14.52 3.25
C ASP A 260 -4.51 13.70 2.94
N LEU A 261 -4.63 12.36 2.86
CA LEU A 261 -3.53 11.43 2.58
C LEU A 261 -3.26 11.32 1.08
N ALA A 262 -4.32 11.21 0.27
CA ALA A 262 -4.25 11.16 -1.18
C ALA A 262 -5.47 11.89 -1.78
N LYS A 263 -5.26 12.94 -2.57
CA LYS A 263 -6.34 13.73 -3.18
C LYS A 263 -7.03 12.94 -4.30
N GLY A 264 -8.34 12.71 -4.18
CA GLY A 264 -9.07 11.78 -5.05
C GLY A 264 -9.20 12.14 -6.54
N ASP A 265 -8.89 13.37 -6.96
CA ASP A 265 -9.21 13.88 -8.30
C ASP A 265 -8.57 13.08 -9.46
N ASN A 266 -7.34 12.59 -9.27
CA ASN A 266 -6.60 11.88 -10.32
C ASN A 266 -5.49 11.00 -9.75
N VAL A 267 -5.88 9.94 -9.03
CA VAL A 267 -4.99 8.93 -8.46
C VAL A 267 -4.98 7.70 -9.36
N MET A 268 -3.80 7.11 -9.54
CA MET A 268 -3.60 5.76 -10.07
C MET A 268 -2.94 4.92 -9.01
N PHE A 269 -3.34 3.65 -8.94
CA PHE A 269 -2.73 2.65 -8.07
C PHE A 269 -2.49 1.38 -8.85
N ALA A 270 -1.34 0.76 -8.65
CA ALA A 270 -1.02 -0.56 -9.15
C ALA A 270 -0.38 -1.41 -8.06
N ALA A 271 -0.71 -2.70 -8.05
CA ALA A 271 -0.01 -3.68 -7.24
C ALA A 271 0.13 -5.00 -8.00
N THR A 272 1.23 -5.73 -7.74
CA THR A 272 1.47 -7.08 -8.26
C THR A 272 1.84 -8.02 -7.13
N GLY A 273 1.25 -9.22 -7.11
CA GLY A 273 1.55 -10.24 -6.09
C GLY A 273 2.94 -10.84 -6.25
N VAL A 274 3.76 -10.78 -5.20
CA VAL A 274 5.05 -11.48 -5.11
C VAL A 274 4.83 -12.90 -4.62
N THR A 275 4.10 -13.04 -3.52
CA THR A 275 3.65 -14.31 -2.94
C THR A 275 2.13 -14.41 -3.02
N ASP A 276 1.57 -15.61 -2.79
CA ASP A 276 0.11 -15.76 -2.82
C ASP A 276 -0.53 -14.97 -1.69
N GLY A 277 -1.55 -14.18 -2.01
CA GLY A 277 -2.30 -13.41 -1.03
C GLY A 277 -3.79 -13.38 -1.29
N THR A 278 -4.51 -12.72 -0.39
CA THR A 278 -5.98 -12.57 -0.44
C THR A 278 -6.44 -11.79 -1.66
N MET A 279 -5.67 -10.78 -2.09
CA MET A 279 -6.01 -9.91 -3.21
C MET A 279 -5.44 -10.38 -4.56
N LEU A 280 -4.21 -10.87 -4.56
CA LEU A 280 -3.44 -11.21 -5.76
C LEU A 280 -2.69 -12.52 -5.58
N ARG A 281 -2.62 -13.32 -6.65
CA ARG A 281 -1.77 -14.51 -6.69
C ARG A 281 -0.30 -14.11 -6.80
N GLY A 282 0.57 -14.91 -6.18
CA GLY A 282 2.01 -14.69 -6.27
C GLY A 282 2.56 -15.01 -7.65
N VAL A 283 3.80 -14.61 -7.89
CA VAL A 283 4.50 -14.92 -9.14
C VAL A 283 4.68 -16.43 -9.28
N ARG A 284 4.24 -17.00 -10.41
CA ARG A 284 4.46 -18.42 -10.74
C ARG A 284 5.53 -18.55 -11.81
N ARG A 285 6.72 -18.97 -11.41
CA ARG A 285 7.84 -19.22 -12.34
C ARG A 285 7.69 -20.61 -12.97
N PHE A 286 8.00 -20.72 -14.26
CA PHE A 286 8.06 -21.98 -15.00
C PHE A 286 9.26 -21.95 -15.96
N ALA A 287 9.54 -23.08 -16.61
CA ALA A 287 10.67 -23.16 -17.54
C ALA A 287 10.54 -22.12 -18.67
N GLY A 288 11.45 -21.14 -18.70
CA GLY A 288 11.50 -20.08 -19.71
C GLY A 288 10.55 -18.90 -19.47
N GLY A 289 9.83 -18.81 -18.34
CA GLY A 289 8.91 -17.70 -18.11
C GLY A 289 8.32 -17.60 -16.70
N ALA A 290 7.36 -16.71 -16.55
CA ALA A 290 6.57 -16.56 -15.32
C ALA A 290 5.16 -16.04 -15.59
N LYS A 291 4.24 -16.25 -14.64
CA LYS A 291 2.93 -15.58 -14.61
C LYS A 291 2.86 -14.61 -13.44
N THR A 292 2.27 -13.43 -13.66
CA THR A 292 1.96 -12.42 -12.64
C THR A 292 0.46 -12.20 -12.54
N SER A 293 0.02 -11.77 -11.37
CA SER A 293 -1.35 -11.30 -11.11
C SER A 293 -1.26 -9.90 -10.53
N SER A 294 -1.89 -8.94 -11.20
CA SER A 294 -1.82 -7.53 -10.84
C SER A 294 -3.20 -6.89 -10.76
N ILE A 295 -3.31 -5.79 -10.03
CA ILE A 295 -4.47 -4.91 -10.03
C ILE A 295 -4.03 -3.50 -10.42
N VAL A 296 -4.85 -2.81 -11.21
CA VAL A 296 -4.64 -1.43 -11.64
C VAL A 296 -5.94 -0.66 -11.49
N MET A 297 -5.87 0.48 -10.83
CA MET A 297 -7.05 1.23 -10.39
C MET A 297 -6.84 2.71 -10.69
N ARG A 298 -7.91 3.43 -11.03
CA ARG A 298 -7.84 4.85 -11.32
C ARG A 298 -9.10 5.59 -10.87
N SER A 299 -8.93 6.51 -9.92
CA SER A 299 -10.02 7.25 -9.26
C SER A 299 -10.91 7.99 -10.27
N LYS A 300 -10.30 8.79 -11.16
CA LYS A 300 -11.02 9.59 -12.16
C LYS A 300 -11.92 8.80 -13.12
N SER A 301 -11.62 7.52 -13.35
CA SER A 301 -12.43 6.65 -14.21
C SER A 301 -13.26 5.63 -13.44
N GLY A 302 -13.06 5.50 -12.12
CA GLY A 302 -13.64 4.43 -11.30
C GLY A 302 -13.33 3.02 -11.80
N THR A 303 -12.30 2.85 -12.63
CA THR A 303 -12.04 1.57 -13.29
C THR A 303 -11.02 0.77 -12.49
N VAL A 304 -11.39 -0.45 -12.15
CA VAL A 304 -10.51 -1.48 -11.60
C VAL A 304 -10.23 -2.52 -12.67
N ARG A 305 -8.96 -2.84 -12.89
CA ARG A 305 -8.50 -3.88 -13.81
C ARG A 305 -7.72 -4.92 -13.03
N ARG A 306 -8.10 -6.18 -13.20
CA ARG A 306 -7.27 -7.32 -12.80
C ARG A 306 -6.54 -7.81 -14.05
N VAL A 307 -5.22 -7.92 -13.96
CA VAL A 307 -4.34 -8.24 -15.08
C VAL A 307 -3.60 -9.54 -14.77
N GLU A 308 -3.76 -10.52 -15.65
CA GLU A 308 -2.93 -11.71 -15.66
C GLU A 308 -1.97 -11.62 -16.85
N ALA A 309 -0.67 -11.65 -16.58
CA ALA A 309 0.33 -11.64 -17.64
C ALA A 309 1.16 -12.92 -17.64
N THR A 310 1.48 -13.40 -18.83
CA THR A 310 2.47 -14.47 -19.05
C THR A 310 3.71 -13.87 -19.69
N HIS A 311 4.84 -14.02 -19.04
CA HIS A 311 6.12 -13.43 -19.41
C HIS A 311 7.02 -14.49 -20.06
N ASP A 312 7.37 -14.30 -21.33
CA ASP A 312 8.35 -15.13 -22.06
C ASP A 312 9.75 -14.55 -21.89
N PHE A 313 10.58 -15.17 -21.06
CA PHE A 313 11.94 -14.71 -20.78
C PHE A 313 12.93 -14.97 -21.92
N LYS A 314 12.55 -15.69 -22.99
CA LYS A 314 13.37 -15.79 -24.20
C LYS A 314 13.30 -14.52 -25.05
N ARG A 315 12.22 -13.74 -24.90
CA ARG A 315 11.99 -12.50 -25.66
C ARG A 315 12.07 -11.24 -24.80
N LYS A 316 11.71 -11.35 -23.53
CA LYS A 316 11.65 -10.22 -22.59
C LYS A 316 13.05 -9.89 -22.06
N THR A 317 13.63 -8.79 -22.54
CA THR A 317 15.06 -8.45 -22.38
C THR A 317 15.44 -7.62 -21.15
N TRP A 318 14.48 -7.01 -20.45
CA TRP A 318 14.72 -6.17 -19.26
C TRP A 318 14.99 -6.94 -17.95
N VAL A 319 14.74 -8.26 -17.89
CA VAL A 319 15.19 -9.08 -16.76
C VAL A 319 16.57 -9.56 -17.16
N LYS A 320 17.64 -8.93 -16.63
CA LYS A 320 18.97 -9.51 -16.77
C LYS A 320 18.89 -10.95 -16.24
N SER A 321 19.05 -11.90 -17.16
CA SER A 321 19.27 -13.30 -16.82
C SER A 321 20.57 -13.32 -16.02
N ALA A 322 20.46 -13.56 -14.72
CA ALA A 322 21.58 -14.06 -13.94
C ALA A 322 21.84 -15.51 -14.38
#